data_AF-A0A172ZMI4-F1
#
_entry.id   AF-A0A172ZMI4-F1
#
_cell.length_a   1.000
_cell.length_b   1.000
_cell.length_c   1.000
_cell.angle_alpha   90.00
_cell.angle_beta   90.00
_cell.angle_gamma   90.00
#
_symmetry.space_group_name_H-M   'P 1'
#
loop_
_entity.id
_entity.type
_entity.pdbx_description
1 polymer ?
#
loop_
_entity_poly.entity_id
_entity_poly.type
_entity_poly.pdbx_seq_one_letter_code
_entity_poly.pdbx_strand_id
1 'polypeptide(L)'
;MRSKKAIWITAVTVIVAAAAAAAIYHFWPKPEPTPVIVPNLMTVQKDTISVQIKGSGATKATEQTIVYAADQGNVNQVLGKLNMDVKKGQVLMTYKGTDVSKDMRQRTTTLQQQQSDLHDKQEQYKQLVMDGTSQTDIDSARLGIEKAKTDIASTESEIAQLQKDQIPHNPLVAPASGTITKVSIVPGGAVSNGAEVFTIVDYHDLSATIQVDEMNIPKIRTGMKASVQLDALPDQTYTGRVSAIANEGSIKNGVSTFAVTIHLDRAPNAKAGMSAQATIFVEEKKNIPVLPLETVNQRDGKYFVQLQGPPDPQAPAGTPPAPVEKEIKVGIHNENLIEIKSGLKEGDQVIGPEADMFGGTGLSMDGSDPAMDSSSADPAAASDSTDSGSSTDSSSTDSSTADATSSTDSSTSTGSADSANSNTSTNSTSSTDNSTSTSSTSSTGSSTADTGSSAADNTSSTGGNSQ
;
A
#
# COMPACT_ATOMS: atom_id res chain seq x y z
N MET A 1 -2.23 -30.89 -119.29
CA MET A 1 -1.64 -31.88 -118.37
C MET A 1 -1.17 -31.16 -117.10
N ARG A 2 -1.91 -31.24 -115.98
CA ARG A 2 -1.39 -30.74 -114.68
C ARG A 2 -0.30 -31.70 -114.22
N SER A 3 0.89 -31.17 -113.91
CA SER A 3 2.05 -32.02 -113.58
C SER A 3 1.80 -32.76 -112.26
N LYS A 4 2.23 -34.02 -112.17
CA LYS A 4 2.06 -34.86 -110.96
C LYS A 4 2.64 -34.22 -109.68
N LYS A 5 3.56 -33.25 -109.85
CA LYS A 5 4.17 -32.44 -108.78
C LYS A 5 3.17 -31.52 -108.07
N ALA A 6 2.19 -30.94 -108.77
CA ALA A 6 1.26 -29.98 -108.17
C ALA A 6 0.30 -30.62 -107.16
N ILE A 7 -0.20 -31.84 -107.47
CA ILE A 7 -1.09 -32.61 -106.58
C ILE A 7 -0.35 -33.02 -105.30
N TRP A 8 0.93 -33.36 -105.42
CA TRP A 8 1.77 -33.73 -104.28
C TRP A 8 2.01 -32.55 -103.32
N ILE A 9 2.26 -31.35 -103.85
CA ILE A 9 2.43 -30.14 -103.03
C ILE A 9 1.16 -29.81 -102.24
N THR A 10 -0.03 -29.91 -102.85
CA THR A 10 -1.30 -29.69 -102.14
C THR A 10 -1.61 -30.74 -101.08
N ALA A 11 -1.21 -32.00 -101.30
CA ALA A 11 -1.38 -33.04 -100.29
C ALA A 11 -0.47 -32.80 -99.07
N VAL A 12 0.79 -32.41 -99.30
CA VAL A 12 1.74 -32.11 -98.23
C VAL A 12 1.31 -30.90 -97.41
N THR A 13 0.81 -29.81 -98.03
CA THR A 13 0.32 -28.66 -97.25
C THR A 13 -0.90 -28.97 -96.40
N VAL A 14 -1.83 -29.81 -96.85
CA VAL A 14 -2.96 -30.25 -96.02
C VAL A 14 -2.49 -31.12 -94.85
N ILE A 15 -1.52 -32.01 -95.06
CA ILE A 15 -0.94 -32.83 -93.98
C ILE A 15 -0.20 -31.96 -92.97
N VAL A 16 0.58 -30.96 -93.41
CA VAL A 16 1.28 -30.02 -92.51
C VAL A 16 0.28 -29.14 -91.74
N ALA A 17 -0.80 -28.67 -92.37
CA ALA A 17 -1.85 -27.91 -91.68
C ALA A 17 -2.62 -28.76 -90.66
N ALA A 18 -2.92 -30.02 -90.99
CA ALA A 18 -3.55 -30.96 -90.05
C ALA A 18 -2.62 -31.32 -88.89
N ALA A 19 -1.33 -31.53 -89.15
CA ALA A 19 -0.31 -31.76 -88.12
C ALA A 19 -0.12 -30.53 -87.21
N ALA A 20 -0.15 -29.31 -87.77
CA ALA A 20 -0.11 -28.07 -87.00
C ALA A 20 -1.36 -27.89 -86.14
N ALA A 21 -2.55 -28.17 -86.66
CA ALA A 21 -3.79 -28.13 -85.88
C ALA A 21 -3.83 -29.18 -84.77
N ALA A 22 -3.35 -30.40 -85.04
CA ALA A 22 -3.22 -31.45 -84.03
C ALA A 22 -2.17 -31.11 -82.97
N ALA A 23 -1.04 -30.52 -83.36
CA ALA A 23 -0.02 -30.02 -82.43
C ALA A 23 -0.57 -28.88 -81.56
N ILE A 24 -1.28 -27.91 -82.13
CA ILE A 24 -1.94 -26.82 -81.39
C ILE A 24 -3.00 -27.38 -80.43
N TYR A 25 -3.79 -28.38 -80.83
CA TYR A 25 -4.76 -29.01 -79.93
C TYR A 25 -4.09 -29.81 -78.80
N HIS A 26 -2.99 -30.51 -79.08
CA HIS A 26 -2.30 -31.34 -78.10
C HIS A 26 -1.39 -30.54 -77.15
N PHE A 27 -0.83 -29.42 -77.61
CA PHE A 27 -0.01 -28.47 -76.84
C PHE A 27 -0.79 -27.23 -76.38
N TRP A 28 -2.10 -27.15 -76.60
CA TRP A 28 -2.89 -26.12 -75.93
C TRP A 28 -2.77 -26.37 -74.42
N PRO A 29 -2.28 -25.42 -73.62
CA PRO A 29 -2.25 -25.59 -72.18
C PRO A 29 -3.69 -25.79 -71.72
N LYS A 30 -3.99 -27.00 -71.24
CA LYS A 30 -5.24 -27.26 -70.53
C LYS A 30 -5.22 -26.31 -69.33
N PRO A 31 -6.29 -25.57 -69.05
CA PRO A 31 -6.34 -24.73 -67.86
C PRO A 31 -6.06 -25.62 -66.66
N GLU A 32 -4.97 -25.33 -65.94
CA GLU A 32 -4.69 -26.01 -64.68
C GLU A 32 -5.89 -25.74 -63.75
N PRO A 33 -6.37 -26.75 -63.01
CA PRO A 33 -7.44 -26.53 -62.06
C PRO A 33 -6.92 -25.55 -61.01
N THR A 34 -7.44 -24.32 -61.05
CA THR A 34 -7.16 -23.31 -60.02
C THR A 34 -7.41 -23.92 -58.66
N PRO A 35 -6.48 -23.82 -57.70
CA PRO A 35 -6.67 -24.40 -56.38
C PRO A 35 -7.95 -23.82 -55.77
N VAL A 36 -8.89 -24.70 -55.43
CA VAL A 36 -10.14 -24.31 -54.80
C VAL A 36 -9.82 -23.85 -53.39
N ILE A 37 -9.87 -22.53 -53.16
CA ILE A 37 -9.77 -21.96 -51.83
C ILE A 37 -11.04 -22.37 -51.07
N VAL A 38 -10.92 -23.41 -50.24
CA VAL A 38 -11.99 -23.83 -49.35
C VAL A 38 -12.06 -22.79 -48.22
N PRO A 39 -13.18 -22.08 -48.04
CA PRO A 39 -13.29 -21.09 -46.97
C PRO A 39 -13.14 -21.77 -45.61
N ASN A 40 -12.44 -21.12 -44.70
CA ASN A 40 -12.38 -21.53 -43.30
C ASN A 40 -13.79 -21.39 -42.70
N LEU A 41 -14.45 -22.49 -42.35
CA LEU A 41 -15.81 -22.46 -41.81
C LEU A 41 -15.80 -22.63 -40.29
N MET A 42 -16.26 -21.61 -39.58
CA MET A 42 -16.44 -21.62 -38.14
C MET A 42 -17.92 -21.83 -37.80
N THR A 43 -18.20 -22.67 -36.80
CA THR A 43 -19.59 -23.00 -36.42
C THR A 43 -19.99 -22.21 -35.17
N VAL A 44 -21.20 -21.64 -35.16
CA VAL A 44 -21.78 -21.03 -33.95
C VAL A 44 -21.97 -22.13 -32.90
N GLN A 45 -21.17 -22.08 -31.84
CA GLN A 45 -21.21 -23.02 -30.72
C GLN A 45 -21.57 -22.30 -29.41
N LYS A 46 -22.02 -23.06 -28.41
CA LYS A 46 -22.21 -22.52 -27.07
C LYS A 46 -20.90 -22.55 -26.29
N ASP A 47 -20.55 -21.42 -25.68
CA ASP A 47 -19.37 -21.30 -24.82
C ASP A 47 -19.65 -20.38 -23.62
N THR A 48 -18.67 -20.20 -22.75
CA THR A 48 -18.65 -19.20 -21.68
C THR A 48 -17.79 -18.01 -22.10
N ILE A 49 -18.39 -16.82 -22.13
CA ILE A 49 -17.64 -15.59 -22.29
C ILE A 49 -17.51 -14.87 -20.95
N SER A 50 -16.32 -14.32 -20.67
CA SER A 50 -16.11 -13.43 -19.53
C SER A 50 -15.36 -12.17 -19.95
N VAL A 51 -15.93 -11.03 -19.57
CA VAL A 51 -15.33 -9.71 -19.71
C VAL A 51 -14.44 -9.47 -18.52
N GLN A 52 -13.14 -9.34 -18.79
CA GLN A 52 -12.08 -9.27 -17.79
C GLN A 52 -11.33 -7.94 -17.93
N ILE A 53 -11.03 -7.30 -16.81
CA ILE A 53 -10.13 -6.13 -16.77
C ILE A 53 -8.88 -6.56 -16.01
N LYS A 54 -7.73 -6.46 -16.67
CA LYS A 54 -6.41 -6.75 -16.09
C LYS A 54 -5.78 -5.46 -15.56
N GLY A 55 -4.98 -5.56 -14.50
CA GLY A 55 -4.14 -4.48 -14.00
C GLY A 55 -2.97 -5.03 -13.18
N SER A 56 -1.92 -4.23 -13.03
CA SER A 56 -0.72 -4.58 -12.28
C SER A 56 -0.48 -3.62 -11.12
N GLY A 57 0.23 -4.08 -10.10
CA GLY A 57 0.52 -3.30 -8.90
C GLY A 57 1.22 -4.13 -7.85
N ALA A 58 0.85 -3.95 -6.58
CA ALA A 58 1.49 -4.66 -5.47
C ALA A 58 0.52 -4.97 -4.32
N THR A 59 0.85 -6.01 -3.56
CA THR A 59 0.20 -6.33 -2.29
C THR A 59 0.55 -5.31 -1.20
N LYS A 60 -0.38 -5.13 -0.27
CA LYS A 60 -0.26 -4.31 0.93
C LYS A 60 -0.94 -5.05 2.09
N ALA A 61 -0.48 -4.81 3.30
CA ALA A 61 -1.26 -5.16 4.48
C ALA A 61 -2.47 -4.24 4.55
N THR A 62 -3.63 -4.79 4.91
CA THR A 62 -4.87 -4.02 5.02
C THR A 62 -4.86 -3.13 6.26
N GLU A 63 -4.30 -3.61 7.38
CA GLU A 63 -4.17 -2.86 8.63
C GLU A 63 -2.71 -2.72 9.10
N GLN A 64 -2.32 -1.47 9.39
CA GLN A 64 -1.08 -1.11 10.07
C GLN A 64 -1.42 -0.25 11.29
N THR A 65 -1.07 -0.73 12.48
CA THR A 65 -1.27 0.00 13.73
C THR A 65 0.05 0.54 14.26
N ILE A 66 0.15 1.87 14.38
CA ILE A 66 1.27 2.52 15.05
C ILE A 66 0.96 2.58 16.55
N VAL A 67 1.90 2.12 17.38
CA VAL A 67 1.78 2.13 18.84
C VAL A 67 2.60 3.30 19.38
N TYR A 68 1.93 4.16 20.15
CA TYR A 68 2.52 5.33 20.78
C TYR A 68 2.69 5.10 22.29
N ALA A 69 3.72 5.71 22.88
CA ALA A 69 3.90 5.74 24.32
C ALA A 69 2.83 6.64 24.98
N ALA A 70 1.99 6.06 25.85
CA ALA A 70 0.96 6.81 26.58
C ALA A 70 1.55 7.69 27.70
N ASP A 71 2.69 7.28 28.25
CA ASP A 71 3.38 7.94 29.36
C ASP A 71 4.83 8.27 28.98
N GLN A 72 5.34 9.39 29.50
CA GLN A 72 6.77 9.71 29.48
C GLN A 72 7.47 8.97 30.64
N GLY A 73 8.65 8.39 30.39
CA GLY A 73 9.43 7.76 31.45
C GLY A 73 10.68 7.03 30.97
N ASN A 74 11.34 6.34 31.90
CA ASN A 74 12.47 5.48 31.59
C ASN A 74 11.98 4.06 31.27
N VAL A 75 12.56 3.43 30.26
CA VAL A 75 12.21 2.07 29.85
C VAL A 75 13.00 1.05 30.66
N ASN A 76 12.29 0.17 31.37
CA ASN A 76 12.91 -0.95 32.08
C ASN A 76 13.28 -2.06 31.11
N GLN A 77 12.32 -2.54 30.32
CA GLN A 77 12.53 -3.62 29.36
C GLN A 77 11.65 -3.46 28.13
N VAL A 78 12.25 -3.74 26.97
CA VAL A 78 11.56 -3.87 25.68
C VAL A 78 11.37 -5.38 25.42
N LEU A 79 10.12 -5.83 25.41
CA LEU A 79 9.72 -7.22 25.16
C LEU A 79 9.35 -7.45 23.69
N GLY A 80 8.78 -6.44 23.03
CA GLY A 80 8.51 -6.45 21.59
C GLY A 80 9.81 -6.43 20.78
N LYS A 81 9.96 -7.35 19.82
CA LYS A 81 11.12 -7.44 18.93
C LYS A 81 10.69 -7.31 17.47
N LEU A 82 11.60 -6.83 16.62
CA LEU A 82 11.38 -6.80 15.18
C LEU A 82 11.08 -8.23 14.65
N ASN A 83 10.10 -8.33 13.74
CA ASN A 83 9.58 -9.59 13.18
C ASN A 83 8.98 -10.57 14.20
N MET A 84 8.58 -10.09 15.38
CA MET A 84 7.89 -10.90 16.38
C MET A 84 6.37 -10.75 16.25
N ASP A 85 5.66 -11.88 16.22
CA ASP A 85 4.20 -11.89 16.28
C ASP A 85 3.71 -11.57 17.69
N VAL A 86 2.66 -10.75 17.76
CA VAL A 86 2.02 -10.31 19.00
C VAL A 86 0.51 -10.42 18.93
N LYS A 87 -0.11 -10.64 20.09
CA LYS A 87 -1.57 -10.62 20.26
C LYS A 87 -2.01 -9.30 20.89
N LYS A 88 -3.22 -8.85 20.56
CA LYS A 88 -3.88 -7.74 21.27
C LYS A 88 -3.82 -7.95 22.79
N GLY A 89 -3.37 -6.93 23.53
CA GLY A 89 -3.16 -6.95 24.98
C GLY A 89 -1.80 -7.50 25.44
N GLN A 90 -0.96 -8.02 24.55
CA GLN A 90 0.38 -8.49 24.90
C GLN A 90 1.30 -7.33 25.30
N VAL A 91 2.03 -7.46 26.40
CA VAL A 91 2.99 -6.45 26.86
C VAL A 91 4.17 -6.35 25.89
N LEU A 92 4.44 -5.14 25.41
CA LEU A 92 5.54 -4.81 24.49
C LEU A 92 6.70 -4.13 25.21
N MET A 93 6.41 -3.35 26.25
CA MET A 93 7.40 -2.57 26.98
C MET A 93 6.95 -2.34 28.43
N THR A 94 7.91 -2.33 29.36
CA THR A 94 7.67 -1.96 30.77
C THR A 94 8.46 -0.71 31.14
N TYR A 95 7.85 0.16 31.94
CA TYR A 95 8.51 1.34 32.49
C TYR A 95 9.31 1.00 33.75
N LYS A 96 10.32 1.81 34.04
CA LYS A 96 11.11 1.77 35.28
C LYS A 96 10.61 2.87 36.21
N GLY A 97 10.28 2.51 37.46
CA GLY A 97 9.96 3.48 38.51
C GLY A 97 11.18 4.31 38.90
N THR A 98 10.94 5.50 39.46
CA THR A 98 12.02 6.39 39.89
C THR A 98 12.65 5.90 41.19
N ASP A 99 13.97 5.89 41.29
CA ASP A 99 14.64 5.62 42.57
C ASP A 99 14.62 6.87 43.46
N VAL A 100 13.53 7.00 44.21
CA VAL A 100 13.31 8.06 45.21
C VAL A 100 13.87 7.71 46.59
N SER A 101 14.62 6.62 46.75
CA SER A 101 14.97 6.07 48.07
C SER A 101 15.79 7.02 48.95
N LYS A 102 16.64 7.86 48.34
CA LYS A 102 17.40 8.92 49.02
C LYS A 102 16.48 10.05 49.51
N ASP A 103 15.60 10.53 48.64
CA ASP A 103 14.74 11.68 48.94
C ASP A 103 13.65 11.29 49.94
N MET A 104 13.09 10.08 49.82
CA MET A 104 12.16 9.50 50.80
C MET A 104 12.79 9.42 52.19
N ARG A 105 14.05 8.98 52.33
CA ARG A 105 14.76 9.00 53.62
C ARG A 105 14.88 10.43 54.16
N GLN A 106 15.31 11.38 53.32
CA GLN A 106 15.47 12.77 53.72
C GLN A 106 14.15 13.39 54.21
N ARG A 107 13.05 13.24 53.45
CA ARG A 107 11.73 13.77 53.80
C ARG A 107 11.15 13.09 55.04
N THR A 108 11.35 11.79 55.21
CA THR A 108 10.94 11.07 56.43
C THR A 108 11.66 11.59 57.67
N THR A 109 12.96 11.88 57.58
CA THR A 109 13.73 12.52 58.67
C THR A 109 13.23 13.93 58.97
N THR A 110 12.92 14.73 57.93
CA THR A 110 12.32 16.07 58.11
C THR A 110 10.96 15.99 58.81
N LEU A 111 10.09 15.06 58.40
CA LEU A 111 8.78 14.82 59.01
C LEU A 111 8.92 14.47 60.50
N GLN A 112 9.85 13.57 60.85
CA GLN A 112 10.12 13.22 62.24
C GLN A 112 10.59 14.43 63.07
N GLN A 113 11.45 15.29 62.50
CA GLN A 113 11.90 16.51 63.18
C GLN A 113 10.77 17.53 63.39
N GLN A 114 9.87 17.69 62.40
CA GLN A 114 8.70 18.56 62.51
C GLN A 114 7.67 18.02 63.52
N GLN A 115 7.50 16.71 63.62
CA GLN A 115 6.63 16.09 64.63
C GLN A 115 7.14 16.34 66.06
N SER A 116 8.46 16.28 66.28
CA SER A 116 9.07 16.68 67.56
C SER A 116 8.88 18.17 67.87
N ASP A 117 9.11 19.05 66.89
CA ASP A 117 8.88 20.51 67.04
C ASP A 117 7.41 20.85 67.34
N LEU A 118 6.46 20.15 66.69
CA LEU A 118 5.04 20.28 67.00
C LEU A 118 4.73 19.84 68.45
N HIS A 119 5.31 18.73 68.91
CA HIS A 119 5.17 18.26 70.29
C HIS A 119 5.70 19.29 71.29
N ASP A 120 6.91 19.79 71.09
CA ASP A 120 7.54 20.74 72.01
C ASP A 120 6.76 22.07 72.07
N LYS A 121 6.22 22.54 70.93
CA LYS A 121 5.30 23.68 70.87
C LYS A 121 3.96 23.42 71.57
N GLN A 122 3.44 22.20 71.51
CA GLN A 122 2.22 21.81 72.23
C GLN A 122 2.44 21.81 73.75
N GLU A 123 3.59 21.31 74.24
CA GLU A 123 3.93 21.39 75.66
C GLU A 123 4.18 22.84 76.11
N GLN A 124 4.89 23.65 75.31
CA GLN A 124 5.06 25.08 75.59
C GLN A 124 3.72 25.81 75.69
N TYR A 125 2.78 25.54 74.76
CA TYR A 125 1.45 26.13 74.79
C TYR A 125 0.65 25.71 76.04
N LYS A 126 0.69 24.44 76.44
CA LYS A 126 0.05 23.97 77.69
C LYS A 126 0.60 24.72 78.90
N GLN A 127 1.93 24.86 78.98
CA GLN A 127 2.58 25.56 80.10
C GLN A 127 2.18 27.03 80.16
N LEU A 128 2.23 27.76 79.04
CA LEU A 128 1.83 29.17 78.97
C LEU A 128 0.37 29.41 79.42
N VAL A 129 -0.53 28.47 79.12
CA VAL A 129 -1.94 28.50 79.53
C VAL A 129 -2.09 28.19 81.03
N MET A 130 -1.32 27.25 81.58
CA MET A 130 -1.34 26.92 83.02
C MET A 130 -0.78 28.05 83.88
N ASP A 131 0.28 28.73 83.42
CA ASP A 131 0.95 29.80 84.16
C ASP A 131 0.19 31.14 84.13
N GLY A 132 -0.93 31.23 83.40
CA GLY A 132 -1.76 32.44 83.32
C GLY A 132 -1.11 33.59 82.55
N THR A 133 -0.31 33.26 81.53
CA THR A 133 0.49 34.21 80.73
C THR A 133 -0.39 35.14 79.87
N SER A 134 0.20 36.18 79.25
CA SER A 134 -0.56 37.13 78.44
C SER A 134 -1.22 36.46 77.22
N GLN A 135 -2.40 36.95 76.83
CA GLN A 135 -3.16 36.40 75.69
C GLN A 135 -2.33 36.44 74.39
N THR A 136 -1.50 37.47 74.20
CA THR A 136 -0.62 37.63 73.03
C THR A 136 0.40 36.49 72.91
N ASP A 137 0.92 36.01 74.04
CA ASP A 137 1.89 34.90 74.07
C ASP A 137 1.21 33.56 73.76
N ILE A 138 0.01 33.36 74.30
CA ILE A 138 -0.85 32.19 74.03
C ILE A 138 -1.24 32.13 72.54
N ASP A 139 -1.67 33.26 71.95
CA ASP A 139 -2.03 33.35 70.54
C ASP A 139 -0.80 33.14 69.63
N SER A 140 0.37 33.65 70.02
CA SER A 140 1.63 33.43 69.30
C SER A 140 2.06 31.96 69.31
N ALA A 141 1.96 31.29 70.47
CA ALA A 141 2.23 29.86 70.59
C ALA A 141 1.23 29.02 69.78
N ARG A 142 -0.05 29.39 69.77
CA ARG A 142 -1.09 28.77 68.92
C ARG A 142 -0.77 28.90 67.43
N LEU A 143 -0.35 30.08 66.96
CA LEU A 143 0.10 30.28 65.58
C LEU A 143 1.34 29.44 65.26
N GLY A 144 2.26 29.27 66.23
CA GLY A 144 3.41 28.37 66.12
C GLY A 144 3.02 26.90 65.91
N ILE A 145 1.98 26.43 66.61
CA ILE A 145 1.39 25.08 66.46
C ILE A 145 0.73 24.92 65.09
N GLU A 146 -0.11 25.86 64.66
CA GLU A 146 -0.78 25.78 63.35
C GLU A 146 0.23 25.84 62.18
N LYS A 147 1.30 26.62 62.33
CA LYS A 147 2.42 26.60 61.40
C LYS A 147 3.09 25.22 61.35
N ALA A 148 3.46 24.64 62.51
CA ALA A 148 4.10 23.32 62.55
C ALA A 148 3.23 22.21 61.94
N LYS A 149 1.91 22.24 62.15
CA LYS A 149 0.95 21.35 61.46
C LYS A 149 0.96 21.54 59.94
N THR A 150 1.02 22.79 59.47
CA THR A 150 1.07 23.12 58.04
C THR A 150 2.37 22.63 57.41
N ASP A 151 3.49 22.80 58.11
CA ASP A 151 4.80 22.33 57.68
C ASP A 151 4.83 20.78 57.58
N ILE A 152 4.22 20.07 58.53
CA ILE A 152 4.00 18.61 58.49
C ILE A 152 3.17 18.18 57.28
N ALA A 153 1.98 18.78 57.09
CA ALA A 153 1.09 18.43 55.99
C ALA A 153 1.71 18.67 54.59
N SER A 154 2.58 19.69 54.49
CA SER A 154 3.41 19.93 53.31
C SER A 154 4.39 18.78 53.06
N THR A 155 5.17 18.39 54.08
CA THR A 155 6.13 17.28 53.97
C THR A 155 5.46 15.91 53.73
N GLU A 156 4.28 15.66 54.30
CA GLU A 156 3.47 14.48 53.99
C GLU A 156 3.02 14.46 52.52
N SER A 157 2.66 15.62 51.96
CA SER A 157 2.31 15.77 50.54
C SER A 157 3.52 15.51 49.62
N GLU A 158 4.71 15.99 49.98
CA GLU A 158 5.96 15.68 49.26
C GLU A 158 6.28 14.18 49.29
N ILE A 159 6.10 13.52 50.44
CA ILE A 159 6.29 12.07 50.58
C ILE A 159 5.29 11.29 49.71
N ALA A 160 4.02 11.68 49.70
CA ALA A 160 3.00 11.06 48.87
C ALA A 160 3.30 11.19 47.36
N GLN A 161 3.86 12.34 46.93
CA GLN A 161 4.30 12.54 45.56
C GLN A 161 5.50 11.65 45.21
N LEU A 162 6.53 11.56 46.07
CA LEU A 162 7.68 10.67 45.86
C LEU A 162 7.26 9.19 45.79
N GLN A 163 6.31 8.76 46.64
CA GLN A 163 5.73 7.40 46.57
C GLN A 163 5.05 7.14 45.23
N LYS A 164 4.36 8.13 44.66
CA LYS A 164 3.74 8.04 43.34
C LYS A 164 4.77 7.94 42.22
N ASP A 165 5.84 8.72 42.29
CA ASP A 165 6.92 8.73 41.29
C ASP A 165 7.79 7.45 41.32
N GLN A 166 7.74 6.71 42.44
CA GLN A 166 8.36 5.39 42.58
C GLN A 166 7.59 4.29 41.82
N ILE A 167 6.28 4.46 41.60
CA ILE A 167 5.44 3.46 40.92
C ILE A 167 5.70 3.56 39.41
N PRO A 168 6.12 2.48 38.72
CA PRO A 168 6.28 2.50 37.27
C PRO A 168 4.92 2.71 36.59
N HIS A 169 4.91 3.47 35.49
CA HIS A 169 3.74 3.59 34.62
C HIS A 169 3.28 2.21 34.10
N ASN A 170 2.01 2.13 33.71
CA ASN A 170 1.41 0.90 33.21
C ASN A 170 2.21 0.34 32.01
N PRO A 171 2.41 -0.98 31.92
CA PRO A 171 3.10 -1.57 30.78
C PRO A 171 2.40 -1.23 29.46
N LEU A 172 3.17 -0.87 28.44
CA LEU A 172 2.63 -0.63 27.11
C LEU A 172 2.27 -1.96 26.47
N VAL A 173 1.02 -2.09 26.01
CA VAL A 173 0.47 -3.30 25.40
C VAL A 173 0.16 -3.10 23.92
N ALA A 174 0.13 -4.19 23.16
CA ALA A 174 -0.27 -4.20 21.76
C ALA A 174 -1.77 -3.88 21.61
N PRO A 175 -2.16 -2.82 20.87
CA PRO A 175 -3.58 -2.48 20.65
C PRO A 175 -4.30 -3.44 19.69
N ALA A 176 -3.55 -4.14 18.84
CA ALA A 176 -4.01 -5.11 17.86
C ALA A 176 -3.10 -6.35 17.85
N SER A 177 -3.53 -7.42 17.18
CA SER A 177 -2.67 -8.56 16.86
C SER A 177 -1.94 -8.31 15.54
N GLY A 178 -0.81 -8.98 15.31
CA GLY A 178 -0.02 -8.87 14.07
C GLY A 178 1.47 -9.04 14.32
N THR A 179 2.30 -8.73 13.34
CA THR A 179 3.77 -8.80 13.43
C THR A 179 4.36 -7.41 13.68
N ILE A 180 5.33 -7.29 14.59
CA ILE A 180 6.06 -6.04 14.80
C ILE A 180 7.03 -5.79 13.64
N THR A 181 6.82 -4.71 12.88
CA THR A 181 7.64 -4.33 11.72
C THR A 181 8.62 -3.20 11.98
N LYS A 182 8.49 -2.51 13.12
CA LYS A 182 9.38 -1.43 13.56
C LYS A 182 9.43 -1.39 15.09
N VAL A 183 10.62 -1.18 15.62
CA VAL A 183 10.88 -0.89 17.05
C VAL A 183 11.73 0.36 17.10
N SER A 184 11.26 1.41 17.78
CA SER A 184 11.93 2.72 17.85
C SER A 184 12.37 3.09 19.27
N ILE A 185 12.52 2.08 20.14
CA ILE A 185 12.89 2.24 21.55
C ILE A 185 13.89 1.17 21.98
N VAL A 186 14.75 1.52 22.95
CA VAL A 186 15.79 0.64 23.51
C VAL A 186 15.63 0.49 25.03
N PRO A 187 15.96 -0.68 25.62
CA PRO A 187 16.00 -0.85 27.07
C PRO A 187 16.92 0.18 27.74
N GLY A 188 16.51 0.73 28.87
CA GLY A 188 17.24 1.79 29.58
C GLY A 188 17.16 3.18 28.96
N GLY A 189 16.57 3.33 27.76
CA GLY A 189 16.31 4.64 27.16
C GLY A 189 15.15 5.38 27.83
N ALA A 190 15.09 6.69 27.62
CA ALA A 190 13.92 7.50 27.95
C ALA A 190 12.95 7.54 26.76
N VAL A 191 11.65 7.60 27.05
CA VAL A 191 10.58 7.77 26.06
C VAL A 191 9.68 8.95 26.45
N SER A 192 9.25 9.74 25.47
CA SER A 192 8.32 10.86 25.66
C SER A 192 6.88 10.42 25.41
N ASN A 193 5.91 11.10 26.05
CA ASN A 193 4.49 10.92 25.74
C ASN A 193 4.24 11.22 24.24
N GLY A 194 3.46 10.37 23.58
CA GLY A 194 3.14 10.48 22.15
C GLY A 194 4.23 10.01 21.20
N ALA A 195 5.38 9.53 21.69
CA ALA A 195 6.44 8.98 20.84
C ALA A 195 5.98 7.67 20.19
N GLU A 196 6.22 7.53 18.87
CA GLU A 196 6.09 6.25 18.18
C GLU A 196 7.15 5.25 18.70
N VAL A 197 6.71 4.08 19.14
CA VAL A 197 7.58 3.07 19.77
C VAL A 197 7.55 1.72 19.05
N PHE A 198 6.39 1.32 18.52
CA PHE A 198 6.25 0.11 17.70
C PHE A 198 5.36 0.37 16.48
N THR A 199 5.60 -0.34 15.39
CA THR A 199 4.61 -0.55 14.34
C THR A 199 4.21 -2.03 14.32
N ILE A 200 2.92 -2.31 14.34
CA ILE A 200 2.34 -3.65 14.20
C ILE A 200 1.60 -3.69 12.86
N VAL A 201 1.79 -4.74 12.09
CA VAL A 201 1.11 -4.96 10.80
C VAL A 201 0.44 -6.33 10.85
N ASP A 202 -0.84 -6.41 10.47
CA ASP A 202 -1.46 -7.72 10.26
C ASP A 202 -1.22 -8.18 8.82
N TYR A 203 -0.63 -9.36 8.67
CA TYR A 203 -0.38 -10.02 7.39
C TYR A 203 -1.40 -11.12 7.08
N HIS A 204 -2.41 -11.34 7.94
CA HIS A 204 -3.51 -12.28 7.67
C HIS A 204 -4.56 -11.65 6.75
N ASP A 205 -4.76 -10.33 6.84
CA ASP A 205 -5.56 -9.53 5.91
C ASP A 205 -4.64 -8.76 4.96
N LEU A 206 -4.63 -9.20 3.70
CA LEU A 206 -3.83 -8.62 2.62
C LEU A 206 -4.73 -8.14 1.49
N SER A 207 -4.39 -6.98 0.93
CA SER A 207 -5.04 -6.43 -0.26
C SER A 207 -4.02 -6.22 -1.37
N ALA A 208 -4.41 -6.44 -2.63
CA ALA A 208 -3.64 -6.04 -3.80
C ALA A 208 -4.17 -4.70 -4.34
N THR A 209 -3.31 -3.68 -4.43
CA THR A 209 -3.66 -2.43 -5.12
C THR A 209 -3.07 -2.46 -6.53
N ILE A 210 -3.92 -2.57 -7.54
CA ILE A 210 -3.55 -2.53 -8.96
C ILE A 210 -3.92 -1.18 -9.60
N GLN A 211 -3.18 -0.80 -10.65
CA GLN A 211 -3.54 0.32 -11.51
C GLN A 211 -4.40 -0.19 -12.68
N VAL A 212 -5.49 0.53 -12.96
CA VAL A 212 -6.41 0.22 -14.05
C VAL A 212 -6.63 1.48 -14.90
N ASP A 213 -6.66 1.30 -16.22
CA ASP A 213 -6.95 2.34 -17.21
C ASP A 213 -8.28 3.06 -16.95
N GLU A 214 -8.30 4.39 -17.09
CA GLU A 214 -9.47 5.23 -16.84
C GLU A 214 -10.73 4.83 -17.64
N MET A 215 -10.58 4.32 -18.87
CA MET A 215 -11.70 3.88 -19.73
C MET A 215 -12.41 2.62 -19.20
N ASN A 216 -11.77 1.92 -18.26
CA ASN A 216 -12.28 0.69 -17.66
C ASN A 216 -12.92 0.92 -16.28
N ILE A 217 -12.61 2.02 -15.59
CA ILE A 217 -13.17 2.33 -14.27
C ILE A 217 -14.70 2.42 -14.24
N PRO A 218 -15.40 3.01 -15.24
CA PRO A 218 -16.86 3.04 -15.26
C PRO A 218 -17.53 1.65 -15.27
N LYS A 219 -16.78 0.58 -15.58
CA LYS A 219 -17.25 -0.82 -15.60
C LYS A 219 -17.02 -1.56 -14.27
N ILE A 220 -16.12 -1.09 -13.41
CA ILE A 220 -15.74 -1.78 -12.16
C ILE A 220 -16.61 -1.33 -10.99
N ARG A 221 -17.03 -2.26 -10.13
CA ARG A 221 -17.76 -2.00 -8.88
C ARG A 221 -17.14 -2.77 -7.71
N THR A 222 -17.33 -2.26 -6.50
CA THR A 222 -16.98 -3.00 -5.28
C THR A 222 -17.77 -4.31 -5.17
N GLY A 223 -17.17 -5.32 -4.53
CA GLY A 223 -17.72 -6.67 -4.41
C GLY A 223 -17.49 -7.60 -5.62
N MET A 224 -17.10 -7.05 -6.79
CA MET A 224 -16.73 -7.84 -7.98
C MET A 224 -15.61 -8.82 -7.65
N LYS A 225 -15.71 -10.04 -8.21
CA LYS A 225 -14.68 -11.08 -8.05
C LYS A 225 -13.42 -10.68 -8.79
N ALA A 226 -12.27 -11.01 -8.20
CA ALA A 226 -10.98 -10.89 -8.85
C ALA A 226 -10.11 -12.14 -8.58
N SER A 227 -9.21 -12.38 -9.51
CA SER A 227 -8.11 -13.34 -9.43
C SER A 227 -6.80 -12.56 -9.34
N VAL A 228 -5.92 -12.89 -8.40
CA VAL A 228 -4.64 -12.20 -8.19
C VAL A 228 -3.50 -13.22 -8.23
N GLN A 229 -2.56 -13.03 -9.14
CA GLN A 229 -1.30 -13.77 -9.22
C GLN A 229 -0.17 -12.86 -8.73
N LEU A 230 0.86 -13.44 -8.10
CA LEU A 230 2.03 -12.70 -7.62
C LEU A 230 3.27 -13.14 -8.39
N ASP A 231 4.10 -12.20 -8.84
CA ASP A 231 5.31 -12.50 -9.63
C ASP A 231 6.26 -13.46 -8.90
N ALA A 232 6.33 -13.35 -7.57
CA ALA A 232 7.18 -14.19 -6.72
C ALA A 232 6.60 -15.60 -6.46
N LEU A 233 5.34 -15.86 -6.83
CA LEU A 233 4.60 -17.11 -6.58
C LEU A 233 3.74 -17.46 -7.81
N PRO A 234 4.34 -17.69 -8.99
CA PRO A 234 3.60 -17.83 -10.26
C PRO A 234 2.62 -19.02 -10.26
N ASP A 235 2.95 -20.11 -9.55
CA ASP A 235 2.09 -21.29 -9.43
C ASP A 235 0.89 -21.10 -8.48
N GLN A 236 0.77 -19.94 -7.82
CA GLN A 236 -0.31 -19.64 -6.88
C GLN A 236 -1.19 -18.49 -7.38
N THR A 237 -2.49 -18.75 -7.40
CA THR A 237 -3.52 -17.75 -7.69
C THR A 237 -4.40 -17.57 -6.46
N TYR A 238 -4.57 -16.33 -6.03
CA TYR A 238 -5.40 -15.95 -4.89
C TYR A 238 -6.74 -15.40 -5.39
N THR A 239 -7.84 -15.84 -4.76
CA THR A 239 -9.14 -15.22 -4.98
C THR A 239 -9.30 -13.99 -4.11
N GLY A 240 -10.06 -13.02 -4.60
CA GLY A 240 -10.38 -11.82 -3.85
C GLY A 240 -11.55 -11.06 -4.43
N ARG A 241 -11.81 -9.87 -3.84
CA ARG A 241 -12.89 -8.97 -4.27
C ARG A 241 -12.44 -7.54 -4.26
N VAL A 242 -12.94 -6.76 -5.22
CA VAL A 242 -12.74 -5.30 -5.25
C VAL A 242 -13.33 -4.69 -3.97
N SER A 243 -12.48 -4.20 -3.07
CA SER A 243 -12.86 -3.58 -1.80
C SER A 243 -12.97 -2.06 -1.92
N ALA A 244 -12.10 -1.44 -2.73
CA ALA A 244 -12.12 0.00 -2.98
C ALA A 244 -11.70 0.35 -4.42
N ILE A 245 -12.17 1.50 -4.89
CA ILE A 245 -11.79 2.13 -6.15
C ILE A 245 -11.42 3.57 -5.78
N ALA A 246 -10.25 4.07 -6.21
CA ALA A 246 -9.86 5.45 -5.95
C ALA A 246 -10.79 6.43 -6.69
N ASN A 247 -11.14 7.53 -6.03
CA ASN A 247 -11.89 8.63 -6.66
C ASN A 247 -10.98 9.56 -7.50
N GLU A 248 -9.67 9.50 -7.27
CA GLU A 248 -8.66 10.30 -7.96
C GLU A 248 -7.74 9.36 -8.76
N GLY A 249 -7.46 9.75 -10.01
CA GLY A 249 -6.53 9.06 -10.89
C GLY A 249 -5.11 9.62 -10.77
N SER A 250 -4.14 8.86 -11.25
CA SER A 250 -2.75 9.25 -11.40
C SER A 250 -2.37 9.19 -12.88
N ILE A 251 -1.81 10.29 -13.39
CA ILE A 251 -1.23 10.34 -14.74
C ILE A 251 0.27 10.11 -14.62
N LYS A 252 0.79 9.08 -15.31
CA LYS A 252 2.22 8.81 -15.44
C LYS A 252 2.57 8.58 -16.91
N ASN A 253 3.57 9.29 -17.41
CA ASN A 253 4.02 9.20 -18.81
C ASN A 253 2.87 9.39 -19.84
N GLY A 254 1.88 10.23 -19.52
CA GLY A 254 0.69 10.46 -20.35
C GLY A 254 -0.42 9.41 -20.23
N VAL A 255 -0.22 8.32 -19.48
CA VAL A 255 -1.24 7.30 -19.23
C VAL A 255 -1.98 7.62 -17.93
N SER A 256 -3.30 7.69 -18.00
CA SER A 256 -4.18 7.94 -16.85
C SER A 256 -4.69 6.63 -16.26
N THR A 257 -4.45 6.41 -14.97
CA THR A 257 -4.83 5.19 -14.26
C THR A 257 -5.43 5.48 -12.90
N PHE A 258 -6.35 4.64 -12.44
CA PHE A 258 -6.91 4.71 -11.09
C PHE A 258 -6.51 3.46 -10.30
N ALA A 259 -6.25 3.65 -9.01
CA ALA A 259 -5.95 2.56 -8.10
C ALA A 259 -7.23 1.79 -7.74
N VAL A 260 -7.23 0.48 -7.97
CA VAL A 260 -8.28 -0.45 -7.54
C VAL A 260 -7.69 -1.39 -6.50
N THR A 261 -8.30 -1.44 -5.32
CA THR A 261 -7.89 -2.31 -4.22
C THR A 261 -8.76 -3.56 -4.19
N ILE A 262 -8.10 -4.71 -4.15
CA ILE A 262 -8.70 -6.03 -4.11
C ILE A 262 -8.30 -6.69 -2.79
N HIS A 263 -9.25 -6.90 -1.88
CA HIS A 263 -9.03 -7.70 -0.67
C HIS A 263 -8.88 -9.17 -1.06
N LEU A 264 -7.85 -9.86 -0.55
CA LEU A 264 -7.58 -11.27 -0.82
C LEU A 264 -8.29 -12.14 0.21
N ASP A 265 -9.03 -13.17 -0.23
CA ASP A 265 -9.83 -14.00 0.69
C ASP A 265 -8.96 -14.80 1.67
N ARG A 266 -7.79 -15.28 1.20
CA ARG A 266 -6.76 -15.96 2.01
C ARG A 266 -5.44 -16.06 1.23
N ALA A 267 -4.34 -15.50 1.75
CA ALA A 267 -3.06 -15.46 1.05
C ALA A 267 -1.85 -15.79 1.95
N PRO A 268 -1.69 -17.05 2.41
CA PRO A 268 -0.78 -17.41 3.52
C PRO A 268 0.72 -17.33 3.18
N ASN A 269 1.06 -17.32 1.89
CA ASN A 269 2.45 -17.20 1.41
C ASN A 269 2.76 -15.81 0.85
N ALA A 270 1.73 -14.98 0.63
CA ALA A 270 1.91 -13.62 0.15
C ALA A 270 2.52 -12.74 1.23
N LYS A 271 3.31 -11.77 0.81
CA LYS A 271 3.87 -10.73 1.69
C LYS A 271 3.52 -9.37 1.10
N ALA A 272 3.23 -8.40 1.96
CA ALA A 272 3.06 -7.02 1.53
C ALA A 272 4.31 -6.53 0.77
N GLY A 273 4.11 -5.76 -0.31
CA GLY A 273 5.17 -5.28 -1.20
C GLY A 273 5.52 -6.22 -2.36
N MET A 274 4.96 -7.42 -2.45
CA MET A 274 5.09 -8.27 -3.63
C MET A 274 4.35 -7.67 -4.82
N SER A 275 4.98 -7.66 -5.99
CA SER A 275 4.33 -7.35 -7.26
C SER A 275 3.19 -8.32 -7.57
N ALA A 276 2.11 -7.80 -8.14
CA ALA A 276 0.87 -8.52 -8.37
C ALA A 276 0.23 -8.14 -9.72
N GLN A 277 -0.33 -9.13 -10.40
CA GLN A 277 -1.22 -8.98 -11.55
C GLN A 277 -2.59 -9.46 -11.12
N ALA A 278 -3.61 -8.62 -11.30
CA ALA A 278 -4.97 -8.98 -10.97
C ALA A 278 -5.89 -8.87 -12.19
N THR A 279 -6.85 -9.77 -12.24
CA THR A 279 -7.90 -9.86 -13.25
C THR A 279 -9.25 -9.75 -12.56
N ILE A 280 -9.99 -8.67 -12.84
CA ILE A 280 -11.32 -8.40 -12.31
C ILE A 280 -12.35 -8.92 -13.31
N PHE A 281 -13.27 -9.76 -12.84
CA PHE A 281 -14.36 -10.31 -13.65
C PHE A 281 -15.57 -9.37 -13.60
N VAL A 282 -15.84 -8.68 -14.70
CA VAL A 282 -16.91 -7.66 -14.81
C VAL A 282 -18.25 -8.31 -15.12
N GLU A 283 -18.26 -9.19 -16.14
CA GLU A 283 -19.44 -9.91 -16.58
C GLU A 283 -19.03 -11.32 -17.03
N GLU A 284 -19.88 -12.31 -16.77
CA GLU A 284 -19.67 -13.72 -17.12
C GLU A 284 -21.00 -14.30 -17.59
N LYS A 285 -21.05 -14.80 -18.83
CA LYS A 285 -22.22 -15.52 -19.38
C LYS A 285 -21.80 -16.90 -19.82
N LYS A 286 -22.49 -17.91 -19.29
CA LYS A 286 -22.22 -19.33 -19.55
C LYS A 286 -23.18 -19.88 -20.59
N ASN A 287 -22.69 -20.78 -21.42
CA ASN A 287 -23.49 -21.57 -22.34
C ASN A 287 -24.34 -20.70 -23.28
N ILE A 288 -23.73 -19.66 -23.86
CA ILE A 288 -24.36 -18.75 -24.82
C ILE A 288 -23.77 -18.94 -26.23
N PRO A 289 -24.51 -18.64 -27.32
CA PRO A 289 -23.97 -18.74 -28.67
C PRO A 289 -22.88 -17.69 -28.88
N VAL A 290 -21.69 -18.13 -29.28
CA VAL A 290 -20.54 -17.27 -29.56
C VAL A 290 -19.94 -17.53 -30.93
N LEU A 291 -19.20 -16.54 -31.42
CA LEU A 291 -18.25 -16.68 -32.53
C LEU A 291 -16.92 -16.01 -32.16
N PRO A 292 -15.81 -16.36 -32.83
CA PRO A 292 -14.58 -15.59 -32.74
C PRO A 292 -14.80 -14.16 -33.26
N LEU A 293 -14.25 -13.17 -32.56
CA LEU A 293 -14.48 -11.75 -32.81
C LEU A 293 -14.13 -11.36 -34.25
N GLU A 294 -13.06 -11.94 -34.80
CA GLU A 294 -12.56 -11.74 -36.16
C GLU A 294 -13.55 -12.13 -37.27
N THR A 295 -14.55 -12.97 -36.97
CA THR A 295 -15.60 -13.35 -37.94
C THR A 295 -16.68 -12.27 -38.11
N VAL A 296 -16.71 -11.27 -37.23
CA VAL A 296 -17.76 -10.25 -37.19
C VAL A 296 -17.23 -8.90 -37.68
N ASN A 297 -17.78 -8.46 -38.81
CA ASN A 297 -17.48 -7.17 -39.41
C ASN A 297 -18.41 -6.09 -38.83
N GLN A 298 -17.88 -4.93 -38.47
CA GLN A 298 -18.67 -3.77 -38.03
C GLN A 298 -18.70 -2.70 -39.13
N ARG A 299 -19.89 -2.24 -39.51
CA ARG A 299 -20.11 -1.17 -40.51
C ARG A 299 -21.28 -0.30 -40.04
N ASP A 300 -21.08 1.01 -39.94
CA ASP A 300 -22.10 2.00 -39.53
C ASP A 300 -22.85 1.66 -38.22
N GLY A 301 -22.14 1.12 -37.23
CA GLY A 301 -22.70 0.71 -35.95
C GLY A 301 -23.51 -0.61 -35.97
N LYS A 302 -23.62 -1.25 -37.13
CA LYS A 302 -24.21 -2.58 -37.32
C LYS A 302 -23.12 -3.65 -37.41
N TYR A 303 -23.51 -4.89 -37.09
CA TYR A 303 -22.62 -6.05 -37.09
C TYR A 303 -23.09 -7.06 -38.15
N PHE A 304 -22.14 -7.61 -38.90
CA PHE A 304 -22.38 -8.51 -40.01
C PHE A 304 -21.43 -9.70 -39.96
N VAL A 305 -21.92 -10.88 -40.35
CA VAL A 305 -21.08 -12.05 -40.63
C VAL A 305 -21.23 -12.44 -42.09
N GLN A 306 -20.25 -13.14 -42.64
CA GLN A 306 -20.38 -13.79 -43.94
C GLN A 306 -20.81 -15.24 -43.74
N LEU A 307 -21.92 -15.64 -44.36
CA LEU A 307 -22.33 -17.03 -44.48
C LEU A 307 -21.92 -17.57 -45.85
N GLN A 308 -21.71 -18.87 -45.96
CA GLN A 308 -21.60 -19.50 -47.27
C GLN A 308 -22.97 -19.44 -47.97
N GLY A 309 -22.99 -18.91 -49.20
CA GLY A 309 -24.20 -18.78 -49.99
C GLY A 309 -24.76 -20.13 -50.49
N PRO A 310 -25.93 -20.12 -51.16
CA PRO A 310 -26.43 -21.29 -51.84
C PRO A 310 -25.50 -21.66 -53.01
N PRO A 311 -25.29 -22.96 -53.30
CA PRO A 311 -24.56 -23.38 -54.49
C PRO A 311 -25.19 -22.84 -55.77
N ASP A 312 -24.37 -22.21 -56.62
CA ASP A 312 -24.79 -21.75 -57.95
C ASP A 312 -24.87 -22.96 -58.90
N PRO A 313 -26.07 -23.33 -59.42
CA PRO A 313 -26.23 -24.46 -60.32
C PRO A 313 -25.54 -24.29 -61.69
N GLN A 314 -25.13 -23.05 -62.02
CA GLN A 314 -24.44 -22.70 -63.26
C GLN A 314 -22.91 -22.58 -63.06
N ALA A 315 -22.41 -22.62 -61.83
CA ALA A 315 -20.98 -22.57 -61.57
C ALA A 315 -20.27 -23.91 -61.89
N PRO A 316 -18.98 -23.88 -62.28
CA PRO A 316 -18.17 -25.08 -62.44
C PRO A 316 -18.18 -25.98 -61.19
N ALA A 317 -18.15 -27.29 -61.39
CA ALA A 317 -18.08 -28.25 -60.29
C ALA A 317 -16.82 -28.02 -59.45
N GLY A 318 -17.00 -27.66 -58.17
CA GLY A 318 -15.92 -27.31 -57.25
C GLY A 318 -15.76 -25.80 -56.97
N THR A 319 -16.51 -24.92 -57.63
CA THR A 319 -16.54 -23.49 -57.25
C THR A 319 -17.24 -23.29 -55.90
N PRO A 320 -16.63 -22.62 -54.91
CA PRO A 320 -17.28 -22.32 -53.64
C PRO A 320 -18.47 -21.37 -53.85
N PRO A 321 -19.60 -21.56 -53.14
CA PRO A 321 -20.70 -20.60 -53.15
C PRO A 321 -20.25 -19.21 -52.70
N ALA A 322 -20.74 -18.17 -53.38
CA ALA A 322 -20.43 -16.78 -53.05
C ALA A 322 -20.85 -16.43 -51.61
N PRO A 323 -20.03 -15.70 -50.83
CA PRO A 323 -20.41 -15.27 -49.48
C PRO A 323 -21.66 -14.39 -49.47
N VAL A 324 -22.51 -14.56 -48.44
CA VAL A 324 -23.69 -13.72 -48.18
C VAL A 324 -23.51 -13.00 -46.84
N GLU A 325 -23.44 -11.67 -46.86
CA GLU A 325 -23.46 -10.87 -45.63
C GLU A 325 -24.82 -10.99 -44.93
N LYS A 326 -24.79 -11.23 -43.62
CA LYS A 326 -25.99 -11.29 -42.76
C LYS A 326 -25.84 -10.39 -41.55
N GLU A 327 -26.76 -9.45 -41.39
CA GLU A 327 -26.82 -8.59 -40.21
C GLU A 327 -27.17 -9.40 -38.96
N ILE A 328 -26.41 -9.19 -37.89
CA ILE A 328 -26.58 -9.85 -36.59
C ILE A 328 -26.68 -8.81 -35.46
N LYS A 329 -27.26 -9.20 -34.33
CA LYS A 329 -27.20 -8.44 -33.09
C LYS A 329 -26.28 -9.15 -32.12
N VAL A 330 -25.27 -8.43 -31.65
CA VAL A 330 -24.26 -8.94 -30.73
C VAL A 330 -24.52 -8.51 -29.28
N GLY A 331 -23.81 -9.13 -28.36
CA GLY A 331 -23.83 -8.82 -26.95
C GLY A 331 -22.46 -8.42 -26.41
N ILE A 332 -22.10 -9.00 -25.27
CA ILE A 332 -20.76 -8.80 -24.71
C ILE A 332 -19.71 -9.49 -25.58
N HIS A 333 -18.50 -8.94 -25.60
CA HIS A 333 -17.34 -9.51 -26.26
C HIS A 333 -16.12 -9.39 -25.36
N ASN A 334 -15.10 -10.20 -25.61
CA ASN A 334 -13.77 -10.06 -25.05
C ASN A 334 -12.73 -10.02 -26.19
N GLU A 335 -11.45 -10.23 -25.88
CA GLU A 335 -10.36 -10.17 -26.86
C GLU A 335 -10.47 -11.24 -27.98
N ASN A 336 -11.27 -12.30 -27.79
CA ASN A 336 -11.33 -13.44 -28.71
C ASN A 336 -12.74 -13.80 -29.20
N LEU A 337 -13.78 -13.60 -28.39
CA LEU A 337 -15.13 -14.09 -28.63
C LEU A 337 -16.18 -12.97 -28.54
N ILE A 338 -17.33 -13.17 -29.20
CA ILE A 338 -18.47 -12.25 -29.17
C ILE A 338 -19.80 -13.02 -29.03
N GLU A 339 -20.65 -12.58 -28.11
CA GLU A 339 -22.02 -13.10 -27.88
C GLU A 339 -22.92 -12.78 -29.09
N ILE A 340 -23.62 -13.79 -29.62
CA ILE A 340 -24.64 -13.63 -30.65
C ILE A 340 -26.02 -13.64 -30.01
N LYS A 341 -26.71 -12.50 -29.97
CA LYS A 341 -28.06 -12.36 -29.41
C LYS A 341 -29.17 -12.73 -30.39
N SER A 342 -29.00 -12.41 -31.68
CA SER A 342 -29.96 -12.77 -32.73
C SER A 342 -29.35 -12.64 -34.11
N GLY A 343 -29.86 -13.41 -35.07
CA GLY A 343 -29.44 -13.40 -36.47
C GLY A 343 -28.81 -14.71 -36.92
N LEU A 344 -28.23 -15.47 -36.00
CA LEU A 344 -27.74 -16.83 -36.22
C LEU A 344 -28.36 -17.81 -35.21
N LYS A 345 -28.27 -19.09 -35.52
CA LYS A 345 -28.57 -20.22 -34.64
C LYS A 345 -27.29 -21.00 -34.33
N GLU A 346 -27.32 -21.76 -33.24
CA GLU A 346 -26.32 -22.80 -32.98
C GLU A 346 -26.26 -23.79 -34.15
N GLY A 347 -25.05 -24.10 -34.61
CA GLY A 347 -24.82 -24.91 -35.81
C GLY A 347 -24.77 -24.13 -37.13
N ASP A 348 -25.13 -22.84 -37.17
CA ASP A 348 -24.91 -22.01 -38.36
C ASP A 348 -23.39 -21.89 -38.64
N GLN A 349 -22.98 -22.02 -39.90
CA GLN A 349 -21.58 -21.90 -40.34
C GLN A 349 -21.30 -20.50 -40.90
N VAL A 350 -20.36 -19.79 -40.28
CA VAL A 350 -19.82 -18.52 -40.78
C VAL A 350 -18.46 -18.76 -41.46
N ILE A 351 -18.14 -17.92 -42.43
CA ILE A 351 -16.81 -17.85 -43.02
C ILE A 351 -15.92 -17.10 -42.01
N GLY A 352 -14.91 -17.79 -41.50
CA GLY A 352 -13.88 -17.25 -40.63
C GLY A 352 -12.75 -16.58 -41.42
N PRO A 353 -11.74 -16.02 -40.73
CA PRO A 353 -10.56 -15.45 -41.37
C PRO A 353 -9.87 -16.51 -42.25
N GLU A 354 -9.32 -16.07 -43.38
CA GLU A 354 -8.50 -16.92 -44.24
C GLU A 354 -7.33 -17.47 -43.42
N ALA A 355 -7.16 -18.80 -43.42
CA ALA A 355 -6.01 -19.41 -42.78
C ALA A 355 -4.77 -19.11 -43.65
N ASP A 356 -3.71 -18.54 -43.04
CA ASP A 356 -2.45 -18.24 -43.71
C ASP A 356 -1.85 -19.50 -44.37
N MET A 357 -2.09 -19.68 -45.67
CA MET A 357 -1.58 -20.82 -46.45
C MET A 357 -0.09 -20.69 -46.81
N PHE A 358 0.69 -20.04 -45.93
CA PHE A 358 2.14 -19.95 -45.97
C PHE A 358 2.81 -20.62 -44.76
N GLY A 359 2.19 -21.71 -44.26
CA GLY A 359 2.86 -22.67 -43.37
C GLY A 359 3.91 -23.47 -44.14
N GLY A 360 5.19 -23.17 -43.89
CA GLY A 360 6.31 -23.80 -44.58
C GLY A 360 6.42 -25.31 -44.38
N THR A 361 7.21 -25.95 -45.25
CA THR A 361 7.61 -27.36 -45.22
C THR A 361 7.72 -27.94 -43.81
N GLY A 362 6.91 -28.95 -43.52
CA GLY A 362 7.01 -29.70 -42.28
C GLY A 362 8.38 -30.36 -42.15
N LEU A 363 9.20 -29.85 -41.24
CA LEU A 363 10.24 -30.64 -40.60
C LEU A 363 9.62 -31.30 -39.38
N SER A 364 9.35 -32.59 -39.53
CA SER A 364 8.95 -33.47 -38.44
C SER A 364 9.88 -33.27 -37.25
N MET A 365 9.28 -33.14 -36.07
CA MET A 365 10.01 -33.18 -34.81
C MET A 365 10.39 -34.64 -34.52
N ASP A 366 11.42 -35.12 -35.21
CA ASP A 366 12.00 -36.45 -35.01
C ASP A 366 12.90 -36.42 -33.77
N GLY A 367 12.57 -37.29 -32.82
CA GLY A 367 13.12 -37.28 -31.47
C GLY A 367 14.25 -38.28 -31.29
N SER A 368 15.39 -38.08 -31.93
CA SER A 368 16.65 -38.74 -31.56
C SER A 368 17.86 -38.13 -32.28
N ASP A 369 18.80 -37.53 -31.54
CA ASP A 369 20.22 -37.92 -31.59
C ASP A 369 21.01 -37.31 -30.40
N PRO A 370 22.31 -37.63 -30.16
CA PRO A 370 22.72 -38.06 -28.83
C PRO A 370 23.75 -37.13 -28.16
N ALA A 371 24.21 -37.52 -26.98
CA ALA A 371 25.31 -36.87 -26.30
C ALA A 371 26.61 -36.96 -27.12
N MET A 372 27.31 -35.83 -27.28
CA MET A 372 28.77 -35.83 -27.44
C MET A 372 29.43 -34.81 -26.53
N ASP A 373 30.31 -35.36 -25.70
CA ASP A 373 31.41 -34.69 -25.00
C ASP A 373 32.46 -34.17 -26.02
N SER A 374 33.01 -32.99 -25.76
CA SER A 374 34.37 -32.68 -26.19
C SER A 374 35.04 -31.65 -25.28
N SER A 375 35.70 -32.12 -24.24
CA SER A 375 36.78 -31.37 -23.59
C SER A 375 37.96 -31.12 -24.55
N SER A 376 38.55 -29.92 -24.51
CA SER A 376 39.98 -29.72 -24.16
C SER A 376 40.64 -28.43 -24.71
N ALA A 377 41.35 -27.76 -23.79
CA ALA A 377 42.67 -27.14 -23.93
C ALA A 377 42.96 -25.97 -24.91
N ASP A 378 43.42 -24.89 -24.27
CA ASP A 378 44.44 -23.89 -24.68
C ASP A 378 45.59 -24.45 -25.54
N PRO A 379 46.28 -23.61 -26.35
CA PRO A 379 47.52 -23.03 -25.82
C PRO A 379 47.87 -21.59 -26.24
N ALA A 380 48.68 -20.96 -25.39
CA ALA A 380 49.23 -19.61 -25.53
C ALA A 380 50.43 -19.48 -26.52
N ALA A 381 50.67 -18.25 -27.01
CA ALA A 381 52.02 -17.69 -27.24
C ALA A 381 51.98 -16.14 -27.40
N ALA A 382 53.13 -15.47 -27.16
CA ALA A 382 53.24 -14.02 -26.96
C ALA A 382 53.92 -13.24 -28.11
N SER A 383 53.68 -11.92 -28.15
CA SER A 383 54.55 -10.83 -28.64
C SER A 383 53.82 -9.48 -28.48
N ASP A 384 54.45 -8.30 -28.40
CA ASP A 384 55.76 -7.89 -27.86
C ASP A 384 55.63 -6.40 -27.46
N SER A 385 56.55 -5.89 -26.64
CA SER A 385 56.58 -4.54 -26.08
C SER A 385 57.20 -3.49 -27.01
N THR A 386 56.78 -2.22 -26.91
CA THR A 386 57.64 -1.01 -26.78
C THR A 386 56.83 0.30 -26.88
N ASP A 387 56.91 1.16 -25.87
CA ASP A 387 57.36 2.56 -26.00
C ASP A 387 57.74 3.13 -24.61
N SER A 388 58.21 4.37 -24.54
CA SER A 388 59.28 4.81 -23.64
C SER A 388 59.15 6.26 -23.18
N GLY A 389 59.76 6.59 -22.02
CA GLY A 389 60.11 7.98 -21.66
C GLY A 389 59.56 8.55 -20.34
N SER A 390 60.42 8.62 -19.31
CA SER A 390 60.91 9.85 -18.63
C SER A 390 59.98 11.08 -18.52
N SER A 391 59.90 11.88 -17.44
CA SER A 391 60.40 11.84 -16.04
C SER A 391 59.90 13.12 -15.31
N THR A 392 59.76 13.11 -13.97
CA THR A 392 60.20 14.19 -13.03
C THR A 392 59.85 13.91 -11.55
N ASP A 393 60.86 13.41 -10.83
CA ASP A 393 61.43 13.81 -9.52
C ASP A 393 60.66 14.60 -8.41
N SER A 394 61.21 14.51 -7.18
CA SER A 394 60.97 15.28 -5.92
C SER A 394 59.80 14.79 -5.03
N SER A 395 60.02 13.85 -4.08
CA SER A 395 60.63 14.01 -2.72
C SER A 395 59.63 14.56 -1.67
N SER A 396 59.10 13.74 -0.75
CA SER A 396 59.59 13.52 0.65
C SER A 396 59.30 14.71 1.60
N THR A 397 59.09 14.66 2.92
CA THR A 397 59.20 13.66 4.03
C THR A 397 58.47 14.31 5.26
N ASP A 398 58.06 13.68 6.37
CA ASP A 398 58.21 12.32 6.93
C ASP A 398 57.04 11.98 7.92
N SER A 399 57.15 10.81 8.54
CA SER A 399 56.51 10.21 9.74
C SER A 399 56.84 10.95 11.07
N SER A 400 56.40 10.61 12.30
CA SER A 400 55.30 9.81 12.90
C SER A 400 55.36 9.92 14.44
N THR A 401 54.27 9.57 15.17
CA THR A 401 54.28 9.06 16.59
C THR A 401 54.85 9.97 17.71
N ALA A 402 54.56 9.81 19.01
CA ALA A 402 53.45 9.20 19.76
C ALA A 402 53.54 9.63 21.25
N ASP A 403 52.50 9.26 22.01
CA ASP A 403 52.51 8.98 23.46
C ASP A 403 52.50 10.11 24.49
N ALA A 404 52.05 9.76 25.71
CA ALA A 404 51.60 10.65 26.77
C ALA A 404 52.58 10.73 27.96
N THR A 405 52.45 11.74 28.84
CA THR A 405 52.51 11.55 30.32
C THR A 405 52.13 12.79 31.16
N SER A 406 51.28 12.54 32.15
CA SER A 406 51.15 13.10 33.52
C SER A 406 51.70 14.50 33.96
N SER A 407 50.78 15.22 34.63
CA SER A 407 50.87 15.79 36.00
C SER A 407 51.45 17.18 36.31
N THR A 408 50.91 17.77 37.39
CA THR A 408 51.39 18.91 38.23
C THR A 408 51.44 20.32 37.61
N ASP A 409 51.10 21.42 38.31
CA ASP A 409 50.56 21.64 39.66
C ASP A 409 49.92 23.04 39.81
N SER A 410 49.09 23.26 40.84
CA SER A 410 48.73 24.56 41.44
C SER A 410 47.93 25.58 40.59
N SER A 411 47.18 26.57 41.12
CA SER A 411 47.08 27.07 42.49
C SER A 411 45.68 27.66 42.82
N THR A 412 45.42 27.74 44.12
CA THR A 412 44.34 28.41 44.86
C THR A 412 43.92 29.83 44.41
N SER A 413 42.63 30.18 44.57
CA SER A 413 42.22 31.26 45.51
C SER A 413 40.69 31.36 45.71
N THR A 414 40.32 31.63 46.96
CA THR A 414 39.00 32.03 47.50
C THR A 414 38.45 33.35 46.95
N GLY A 415 37.13 33.55 47.05
CA GLY A 415 36.53 34.90 47.00
C GLY A 415 35.00 34.95 46.91
N SER A 416 34.30 35.09 48.03
CA SER A 416 32.89 35.54 48.07
C SER A 416 32.81 37.05 47.90
N ALA A 417 31.81 37.57 47.17
CA ALA A 417 31.04 38.76 47.59
C ALA A 417 29.89 39.11 46.63
N ASP A 418 28.73 39.25 47.25
CA ASP A 418 27.52 39.95 46.80
C ASP A 418 27.76 41.46 46.54
N SER A 419 27.23 42.01 45.44
CA SER A 419 26.50 43.32 45.41
C SER A 419 26.15 43.76 43.99
N ALA A 420 24.93 44.29 43.83
CA ALA A 420 24.50 45.02 42.63
C ALA A 420 24.99 46.49 42.64
N ASN A 421 25.29 47.06 41.47
CA ASN A 421 24.92 48.44 41.16
C ASN A 421 24.81 48.69 39.64
N SER A 422 24.29 49.86 39.27
CA SER A 422 23.57 50.19 38.05
C SER A 422 24.34 51.05 37.03
N ASN A 423 23.68 51.29 35.88
CA ASN A 423 23.91 52.36 34.88
C ASN A 423 25.09 52.19 33.89
N THR A 424 25.01 52.63 32.62
CA THR A 424 24.10 53.63 32.00
C THR A 424 23.98 53.46 30.46
N SER A 425 22.91 54.00 29.83
CA SER A 425 22.84 54.48 28.41
C SER A 425 22.98 53.44 27.28
N THR A 426 22.41 53.51 26.05
CA THR A 426 21.43 54.37 25.30
C THR A 426 21.04 53.58 24.01
N ASN A 427 20.08 53.90 23.13
CA ASN A 427 19.27 55.11 22.92
C ASN A 427 17.83 54.82 22.38
N SER A 428 16.96 55.81 22.59
CA SER A 428 15.71 56.22 21.93
C SER A 428 15.50 55.97 20.42
N THR A 429 14.27 55.54 20.06
CA THR A 429 13.30 56.20 19.12
C THR A 429 11.93 55.51 19.31
N SER A 430 10.98 56.12 20.01
CA SER A 430 9.91 57.01 19.48
C SER A 430 8.91 56.34 18.52
N SER A 431 7.58 56.35 18.67
CA SER A 431 6.61 56.70 19.74
C SER A 431 5.24 56.93 19.08
N THR A 432 4.13 56.56 19.76
CA THR A 432 2.83 57.29 19.79
C THR A 432 2.01 57.46 18.48
N ASP A 433 0.68 57.59 18.45
CA ASP A 433 -0.40 57.54 19.47
C ASP A 433 -1.73 57.22 18.73
N ASN A 434 -2.63 56.37 19.23
CA ASN A 434 -3.73 56.63 20.19
C ASN A 434 -4.97 57.40 19.64
N SER A 435 -6.16 56.86 19.96
CA SER A 435 -7.50 57.52 19.98
C SER A 435 -8.14 57.86 18.60
N THR A 436 -9.47 57.93 18.40
CA THR A 436 -10.65 57.79 19.29
C THR A 436 -11.95 57.48 18.49
N SER A 437 -13.08 57.29 19.21
CA SER A 437 -14.48 57.57 18.77
C SER A 437 -15.19 56.46 17.95
N THR A 438 -16.20 55.74 18.48
CA THR A 438 -17.66 56.07 18.64
C THR A 438 -18.43 56.09 17.30
N SER A 439 -19.69 55.61 17.17
CA SER A 439 -20.75 55.28 18.14
C SER A 439 -21.87 54.42 17.50
N SER A 440 -22.73 53.80 18.34
CA SER A 440 -24.21 53.65 18.18
C SER A 440 -24.79 52.91 16.94
N THR A 441 -25.91 52.18 16.96
CA THR A 441 -27.05 52.09 17.90
C THR A 441 -27.82 50.77 17.60
N SER A 442 -28.23 49.96 18.59
CA SER A 442 -29.63 49.78 19.08
C SER A 442 -30.65 49.20 18.07
N SER A 443 -31.71 48.47 18.42
CA SER A 443 -32.22 47.83 19.66
C SER A 443 -33.51 47.07 19.27
N THR A 444 -33.88 45.98 19.93
CA THR A 444 -35.01 45.81 20.90
C THR A 444 -35.33 44.30 20.87
N GLY A 445 -35.81 43.58 21.89
CA GLY A 445 -36.73 43.84 23.01
C GLY A 445 -37.75 42.66 23.02
N SER A 446 -38.46 42.27 24.07
CA SER A 446 -38.56 42.74 25.47
C SER A 446 -39.40 41.75 26.31
N SER A 447 -39.09 41.59 27.62
CA SER A 447 -40.02 41.29 28.76
C SER A 447 -40.85 39.97 28.75
N THR A 448 -41.46 39.43 29.83
CA THR A 448 -41.80 39.79 31.25
C THR A 448 -41.63 38.54 32.18
N ALA A 449 -41.31 38.58 33.48
CA ALA A 449 -42.20 38.77 34.68
C ALA A 449 -43.40 37.78 34.80
N ASP A 450 -43.83 37.22 35.96
CA ASP A 450 -43.46 37.38 37.39
C ASP A 450 -43.97 36.21 38.32
N THR A 451 -43.63 36.19 39.64
CA THR A 451 -44.18 35.36 40.77
C THR A 451 -43.83 33.84 40.82
N GLY A 452 -43.84 33.08 41.94
CA GLY A 452 -43.99 33.38 43.39
C GLY A 452 -43.99 32.11 44.30
N SER A 453 -43.55 32.28 45.56
CA SER A 453 -44.01 31.75 46.88
C SER A 453 -44.48 30.29 47.19
N SER A 454 -44.25 29.87 48.46
CA SER A 454 -44.74 28.68 49.23
C SER A 454 -44.20 27.28 48.83
N ALA A 455 -43.85 26.30 49.68
CA ALA A 455 -44.03 25.93 51.12
C ALA A 455 -45.01 24.76 51.37
N ALA A 456 -44.59 23.81 52.24
CA ALA A 456 -45.22 22.51 52.56
C ALA A 456 -45.23 21.48 51.40
N ASP A 457 -45.32 20.16 51.62
CA ASP A 457 -45.72 19.43 52.83
C ASP A 457 -44.94 18.11 53.06
N ASN A 458 -45.07 17.59 54.28
CA ASN A 458 -44.50 16.37 54.85
C ASN A 458 -45.43 15.17 54.62
N THR A 459 -44.91 13.97 54.30
CA THR A 459 -45.56 12.71 54.73
C THR A 459 -44.57 11.54 54.87
N SER A 460 -44.77 10.77 55.93
CA SER A 460 -43.99 9.61 56.35
C SER A 460 -44.70 8.28 56.08
N SER A 461 -43.95 7.23 55.72
CA SER A 461 -44.25 5.81 56.01
C SER A 461 -42.95 5.02 55.72
N THR A 462 -42.23 4.42 56.68
CA THR A 462 -42.58 3.22 57.47
C THR A 462 -43.02 2.08 56.55
N GLY A 463 -42.42 0.89 56.46
CA GLY A 463 -41.36 0.12 57.16
C GLY A 463 -41.39 -1.28 56.47
N GLY A 464 -40.73 -2.37 56.86
CA GLY A 464 -39.63 -2.70 57.76
C GLY A 464 -38.92 -3.95 57.17
N ASN A 465 -37.64 -4.19 57.43
CA ASN A 465 -37.10 -4.96 58.57
C ASN A 465 -37.26 -6.51 58.49
N SER A 466 -36.22 -7.20 58.98
CA SER A 466 -36.04 -8.66 59.16
C SER A 466 -35.82 -9.51 57.88
N GLN A 467 -34.88 -10.46 57.85
CA GLN A 467 -33.91 -10.92 58.88
C GLN A 467 -32.46 -10.78 58.42
#